data_AF-A0A5E4KEZ1-F1
#
_entry.id   AF-A0A5E4KEZ1-F1
#
_cell.length_a   1.000
_cell.length_b   1.000
_cell.length_c   1.000
_cell.angle_alpha   90.00
_cell.angle_beta   90.00
_cell.angle_gamma   90.00
#
_symmetry.space_group_name_H-M   'P 1'
#
loop_
_entity.id
_entity.type
_entity.pdbx_description
1 polymer ?
#
loop_
_entity_poly.entity_id
_entity_poly.type
_entity_poly.pdbx_seq_one_letter_code
_entity_poly.pdbx_strand_id
1 'polypeptide(L)'
;MKTDLIEQTKKPIEQALDDASLEKNEIDDILLVGGTTLIPAVRNFVTRYFGKEPVKGPDPYEAVALGAAVAGMEYGKEKSTVAKNLEISDVISSSLGVLMADGTINKILERNTKIPIIRTGNYTNMADFTKEVRIEVYQGESETAEENEHLGDFFISVEPMPAFMDRIDVSFEVGKEFGILNVTAVEKISGNQRSVKLEARSRLSKKEKSKWMKKMSGRESIEVCVTNTSTRDAMTLYLNPGQTIMNLKTELEQKGLMGKTEGIFFDDIELEETQQISELKITGGSTLEIRRSDD
;
A
#
# COMPACT_ATOMS: atom_id res chain seq x y z
N MET A 1 -11.02 11.21 -30.07
CA MET A 1 -10.12 10.08 -30.45
C MET A 1 -9.85 9.27 -29.19
N LYS A 2 -10.04 7.94 -29.21
CA LYS A 2 -9.54 7.08 -28.11
C LYS A 2 -8.02 7.07 -28.23
N THR A 3 -7.34 7.67 -27.25
CA THR A 3 -5.88 7.68 -27.17
C THR A 3 -5.39 6.25 -26.93
N ASP A 4 -4.35 5.83 -27.66
CA ASP A 4 -3.71 4.53 -27.42
C ASP A 4 -3.18 4.49 -25.97
N LEU A 5 -3.59 3.47 -25.22
CA LEU A 5 -3.19 3.29 -23.82
C LEU A 5 -1.70 2.99 -23.70
N ILE A 6 -1.10 2.33 -24.71
CA ILE A 6 0.32 2.02 -24.72
C ILE A 6 1.12 3.30 -24.91
N GLU A 7 0.73 4.15 -25.87
CA GLU A 7 1.42 5.43 -26.10
C GLU A 7 1.33 6.39 -24.89
N GLN A 8 0.26 6.33 -24.10
CA GLN A 8 0.17 7.11 -22.86
C GLN A 8 1.24 6.73 -21.83
N THR A 9 1.79 5.51 -21.88
CA THR A 9 2.88 5.08 -20.99
C THR A 9 4.22 5.73 -21.33
N LYS A 10 4.37 6.32 -22.52
CA LYS A 10 5.59 7.01 -22.95
C LYS A 10 5.92 8.21 -22.05
N LYS A 11 4.92 9.03 -21.72
CA LYS A 11 5.11 10.27 -20.94
C LYS A 11 5.70 10.00 -19.55
N PRO A 12 5.20 9.05 -18.75
CA PRO A 12 5.85 8.66 -17.50
C PRO A 12 7.28 8.15 -17.66
N ILE A 13 7.58 7.42 -18.74
CA ILE A 13 8.94 6.91 -19.00
C ILE A 13 9.89 8.09 -19.29
N GLU A 14 9.50 9.01 -20.17
CA GLU A 14 10.28 10.22 -20.47
C GLU A 14 10.50 11.06 -19.19
N GLN A 15 9.45 11.25 -18.39
CA GLN A 15 9.57 12.00 -17.14
C GLN A 15 10.55 11.36 -16.15
N ALA A 16 10.56 10.03 -16.04
CA ALA A 16 11.47 9.32 -15.14
C ALA A 16 12.93 9.40 -15.61
N LEU A 17 13.16 9.35 -16.93
CA LEU A 17 14.49 9.54 -17.52
C LEU A 17 15.00 10.96 -17.29
N ASP A 18 14.16 11.97 -17.53
CA ASP A 18 14.48 13.38 -17.29
C ASP A 18 14.81 13.63 -15.80
N ASP A 19 14.01 13.08 -14.89
CA ASP A 19 14.20 13.20 -13.46
C ASP A 19 15.51 12.54 -12.98
N ALA A 20 15.89 11.43 -13.61
CA ALA A 20 17.16 10.76 -13.36
C ALA A 20 18.34 11.42 -14.08
N SER A 21 18.08 12.38 -14.97
CA SER A 21 19.07 12.97 -15.90
C SER A 21 19.80 11.89 -16.72
N LEU A 22 19.04 10.91 -17.21
CA LEU A 22 19.55 9.79 -18.01
C LEU A 22 18.92 9.79 -19.39
N GLU A 23 19.74 9.48 -20.39
CA GLU A 23 19.29 9.19 -21.73
C GLU A 23 18.87 7.72 -21.86
N LYS A 24 17.95 7.43 -22.78
CA LYS A 24 17.41 6.07 -22.98
C LYS A 24 18.47 4.99 -23.28
N ASN A 25 19.61 5.38 -23.85
CA ASN A 25 20.72 4.49 -24.21
C ASN A 25 21.66 4.20 -23.03
N GLU A 26 21.55 4.95 -21.93
CA GLU A 26 22.30 4.73 -20.69
C GLU A 26 21.63 3.67 -19.80
N ILE A 27 20.43 3.22 -20.15
CA ILE A 27 19.72 2.15 -19.44
C ILE A 27 20.31 0.79 -19.81
N ASP A 28 20.94 0.13 -18.85
CA ASP A 28 21.57 -1.18 -19.04
C ASP A 28 20.56 -2.30 -19.29
N ASP A 29 19.55 -2.42 -18.44
CA ASP A 29 18.57 -3.51 -18.48
C ASP A 29 17.15 -2.98 -18.33
N ILE A 30 16.21 -3.65 -18.99
CA ILE A 30 14.77 -3.32 -18.93
C ILE A 30 14.03 -4.53 -18.36
N LEU A 31 13.40 -4.35 -17.20
CA LEU A 31 12.61 -5.39 -16.55
C LEU A 31 11.11 -5.10 -16.70
N LEU A 32 10.35 -6.10 -17.14
CA LEU A 32 8.89 -6.03 -17.25
C LEU A 32 8.22 -6.77 -16.09
N VAL A 33 7.38 -6.06 -15.33
CA VAL A 33 6.67 -6.61 -14.16
C VAL A 33 5.16 -6.38 -14.30
N GLY A 34 4.36 -7.39 -13.94
CA GLY A 34 2.90 -7.38 -14.04
C GLY A 34 2.37 -8.06 -15.31
N GLY A 35 1.22 -8.75 -15.19
CA GLY A 35 0.69 -9.60 -16.27
C GLY A 35 0.36 -8.88 -17.57
N THR A 36 -0.01 -7.59 -17.53
CA THR A 36 -0.28 -6.78 -18.73
C THR A 36 0.97 -6.57 -19.60
N THR A 37 2.17 -6.69 -19.03
CA THR A 37 3.43 -6.58 -19.78
C THR A 37 3.68 -7.78 -20.71
N LEU A 38 2.93 -8.88 -20.55
CA LEU A 38 3.01 -10.04 -21.43
C LEU A 38 2.33 -9.80 -22.79
N ILE A 39 1.53 -8.74 -22.92
CA ILE A 39 0.87 -8.38 -24.18
C ILE A 39 1.96 -8.05 -25.23
N PRO A 40 1.97 -8.71 -26.41
CA PRO A 40 3.01 -8.49 -27.42
C PRO A 40 3.18 -7.04 -27.86
N ALA A 41 2.08 -6.28 -27.93
CA ALA A 41 2.11 -4.87 -28.30
C ALA A 41 2.89 -4.01 -27.28
N VAL A 42 2.79 -4.31 -25.98
CA VAL A 42 3.52 -3.60 -24.91
C VAL A 42 5.02 -3.89 -25.03
N ARG A 43 5.38 -5.17 -25.19
CA ARG A 43 6.79 -5.58 -25.35
C ARG A 43 7.41 -4.93 -26.59
N ASN A 44 6.70 -4.98 -27.73
CA ASN A 44 7.14 -4.35 -28.97
C ASN A 44 7.27 -2.83 -28.84
N PHE A 45 6.41 -2.17 -28.07
CA PHE A 45 6.56 -0.74 -27.78
C PHE A 45 7.84 -0.47 -26.99
N VAL A 46 8.06 -1.18 -25.88
CA VAL A 46 9.25 -1.01 -25.03
C VAL A 46 10.54 -1.28 -25.82
N THR A 47 10.60 -2.39 -26.57
CA THR A 47 11.75 -2.73 -27.41
C THR A 47 12.01 -1.65 -28.47
N ARG A 48 10.97 -1.12 -29.14
CA ARG A 48 11.14 -0.04 -30.12
C ARG A 48 11.58 1.28 -29.48
N TYR A 49 11.06 1.59 -28.29
CA TYR A 49 11.33 2.85 -27.61
C TYR A 49 12.79 2.92 -27.11
N PHE A 50 13.24 1.88 -26.40
CA PHE A 50 14.60 1.80 -25.86
C PHE A 50 15.64 1.26 -26.86
N GLY A 51 15.19 0.60 -27.94
CA GLY A 51 16.10 -0.07 -28.89
C GLY A 51 16.79 -1.31 -28.31
N LYS A 52 16.25 -1.87 -27.22
CA LYS A 52 16.82 -3.00 -26.47
C LYS A 52 15.70 -3.93 -26.03
N GLU A 53 15.94 -5.24 -26.10
CA GLU A 53 14.99 -6.25 -25.62
C GLU A 53 14.96 -6.28 -24.08
N PRO A 54 13.77 -6.35 -23.46
CA PRO A 54 13.67 -6.57 -22.02
C PRO A 54 14.33 -7.87 -21.59
N VAL A 55 15.04 -7.83 -20.45
CA VAL A 55 15.73 -8.99 -19.91
C VAL A 55 14.73 -10.02 -19.38
N LYS A 56 15.13 -11.30 -19.43
CA LYS A 56 14.38 -12.38 -18.79
C LYS A 56 14.64 -12.36 -17.29
N GLY A 57 13.81 -11.63 -16.56
CA GLY A 57 13.84 -11.54 -15.10
C GLY A 57 13.02 -12.62 -14.37
N PRO A 58 12.75 -12.43 -13.06
CA PRO A 58 11.79 -13.24 -12.31
C PRO A 58 10.40 -13.19 -12.95
N ASP A 59 9.54 -14.15 -12.59
CA ASP A 59 8.17 -14.20 -13.11
C ASP A 59 7.46 -12.85 -12.87
N PRO A 60 6.92 -12.18 -13.92
CA PRO A 60 6.22 -10.90 -13.79
C PRO A 60 5.03 -10.93 -12.82
N TYR A 61 4.47 -12.10 -12.51
CA TYR A 61 3.40 -12.28 -11.53
C TYR A 61 3.92 -12.38 -10.08
N GLU A 62 5.17 -12.81 -9.88
CA GLU A 62 5.73 -13.11 -8.56
C GLU A 62 6.78 -12.09 -8.11
N ALA A 63 7.41 -11.37 -9.05
CA ALA A 63 8.54 -10.49 -8.80
C ALA A 63 8.31 -9.50 -7.64
N VAL A 64 7.10 -8.92 -7.55
CA VAL A 64 6.73 -7.98 -6.49
C VAL A 64 6.65 -8.68 -5.12
N ALA A 65 6.03 -9.86 -5.05
CA ALA A 65 5.88 -10.61 -3.81
C ALA A 65 7.24 -11.10 -3.29
N LEU A 66 8.10 -11.57 -4.19
CA LEU A 66 9.47 -11.96 -3.87
C LEU A 66 10.29 -10.77 -3.36
N GLY A 67 10.22 -9.62 -4.05
CA GLY A 67 10.88 -8.38 -3.61
C GLY A 67 10.39 -7.90 -2.24
N ALA A 68 9.08 -7.98 -1.98
CA ALA A 68 8.49 -7.65 -0.69
C ALA A 68 8.97 -8.58 0.43
N ALA A 69 9.11 -9.89 0.17
CA ALA A 69 9.68 -10.83 1.13
C ALA A 69 11.14 -10.48 1.46
N VAL A 70 11.93 -10.10 0.46
CA VAL A 70 13.32 -9.64 0.65
C VAL A 70 13.38 -8.35 1.46
N ALA A 71 12.55 -7.35 1.15
CA ALA A 71 12.46 -6.12 1.92
C ALA A 71 12.00 -6.38 3.38
N GLY A 72 11.09 -7.34 3.57
CA GLY A 72 10.65 -7.78 4.89
C GLY A 72 11.76 -8.38 5.76
N MET A 73 12.82 -8.95 5.16
CA MET A 73 14.01 -9.40 5.90
C MET A 73 14.88 -8.25 6.42
N GLU A 74 14.86 -7.09 5.75
CA GLU A 74 15.62 -5.90 6.16
C GLU A 74 14.87 -5.10 7.24
N TYR A 75 13.57 -4.87 7.05
CA TYR A 75 12.73 -4.13 8.00
C TYR A 75 12.13 -5.01 9.12
N GLY A 76 12.31 -6.33 9.03
CA GLY A 76 11.83 -7.30 10.01
C GLY A 76 12.62 -7.25 11.33
N LYS A 77 11.98 -7.72 12.41
CA LYS A 77 12.63 -7.82 13.73
C LYS A 77 13.71 -8.90 13.79
N GLU A 78 13.60 -9.92 12.95
CA GLU A 78 14.56 -11.01 12.83
C GLU A 78 15.56 -10.70 11.72
N LYS A 79 16.79 -10.35 12.11
CA LYS A 79 17.86 -10.03 11.15
C LYS A 79 18.37 -11.30 10.49
N SER A 80 17.91 -11.56 9.27
CA SER A 80 18.46 -12.62 8.42
C SER A 80 19.94 -12.35 8.13
N THR A 81 20.77 -13.40 8.10
CA THR A 81 22.17 -13.30 7.67
C THR A 81 22.32 -12.84 6.22
N VAL A 82 21.28 -13.04 5.41
CA VAL A 82 21.20 -12.60 3.99
C VAL A 82 20.97 -11.08 3.89
N ALA A 83 20.28 -10.48 4.86
CA ALA A 83 19.95 -9.05 4.85
C ALA A 83 21.14 -8.13 5.21
N LYS A 84 22.23 -8.69 5.76
CA LYS A 84 23.35 -7.89 6.29
C LYS A 84 24.01 -6.92 5.31
N ASN A 85 23.87 -7.14 4.01
CA ASN A 85 24.47 -6.32 2.96
C ASN A 85 23.43 -5.64 2.04
N LEU A 86 22.16 -5.58 2.45
CA LEU A 86 21.09 -5.00 1.66
C LEU A 86 20.70 -3.62 2.20
N GLU A 87 21.04 -2.55 1.48
CA GLU A 87 20.50 -1.21 1.74
C GLU A 87 19.38 -0.95 0.74
N ILE A 88 18.14 -0.84 1.24
CA ILE A 88 17.00 -0.37 0.45
C ILE A 88 16.82 1.11 0.74
N SER A 89 16.85 1.92 -0.32
CA SER A 89 16.46 3.32 -0.22
C SER A 89 15.47 3.66 -1.32
N ASP A 90 14.52 4.49 -0.93
CA ASP A 90 13.42 4.93 -1.77
C ASP A 90 13.44 6.46 -1.87
N VAL A 91 12.52 7.02 -2.64
CA VAL A 91 12.37 8.46 -2.84
C VAL A 91 10.92 8.91 -2.66
N ILE A 92 10.71 10.20 -2.42
CA ILE A 92 9.36 10.78 -2.37
C ILE A 92 8.81 10.91 -3.80
N SER A 93 7.60 10.43 -4.08
CA SER A 93 7.03 10.42 -5.45
C SER A 93 6.45 11.76 -5.92
N SER A 94 6.26 12.71 -5.03
CA SER A 94 5.75 14.06 -5.33
C SER A 94 6.29 15.05 -4.33
N SER A 95 6.44 16.30 -4.76
CA SER A 95 6.90 17.37 -3.89
C SER A 95 5.89 17.64 -2.78
N LEU A 96 6.38 18.01 -1.60
CA LEU A 96 5.60 18.32 -0.41
C LEU A 96 5.91 19.75 0.03
N GLY A 97 4.85 20.52 0.31
CA GLY A 97 4.98 21.93 0.60
C GLY A 97 3.88 22.49 1.48
N VAL A 98 3.96 23.79 1.73
CA VAL A 98 2.96 24.55 2.47
C VAL A 98 2.37 25.66 1.63
N LEU A 99 1.12 26.00 1.89
CA LEU A 99 0.46 27.15 1.27
C LEU A 99 0.99 28.46 1.86
N MET A 100 1.44 29.35 0.97
CA MET A 100 1.86 30.70 1.30
C MET A 100 0.69 31.67 1.20
N ALA A 101 0.82 32.82 1.84
CA ALA A 101 -0.26 33.80 1.90
C ALA A 101 -0.55 34.50 0.56
N ASP A 102 0.37 34.42 -0.40
CA ASP A 102 0.17 34.87 -1.78
C ASP A 102 -0.57 33.83 -2.65
N GLY A 103 -0.97 32.70 -2.06
CA GLY A 103 -1.69 31.62 -2.74
C GLY A 103 -0.77 30.61 -3.44
N THR A 104 0.55 30.79 -3.37
CA THR A 104 1.53 29.85 -3.94
C THR A 104 1.89 28.75 -2.96
N ILE A 105 2.33 27.59 -3.46
CA ILE A 105 2.88 26.52 -2.62
C ILE A 105 4.39 26.63 -2.56
N ASN A 106 4.93 26.81 -1.36
CA ASN A 106 6.36 26.67 -1.12
C ASN A 106 6.71 25.19 -0.87
N LYS A 107 7.41 24.58 -1.84
CA LYS A 107 7.89 23.20 -1.75
C LYS A 107 9.08 23.12 -0.79
N ILE A 108 8.95 22.30 0.25
CA ILE A 108 10.00 22.05 1.26
C ILE A 108 10.79 20.79 0.90
N LEU A 109 10.11 19.78 0.37
CA LEU A 109 10.69 18.55 -0.13
C LEU A 109 10.32 18.42 -1.61
N GLU A 110 11.32 18.31 -2.48
CA GLU A 110 11.10 18.06 -3.90
C GLU A 110 10.89 16.56 -4.14
N ARG A 111 10.14 16.22 -5.20
CA ARG A 111 10.01 14.84 -5.67
C ARG A 111 11.38 14.22 -5.96
N ASN A 112 11.44 12.90 -5.90
CA ASN A 112 12.64 12.08 -6.07
C ASN A 112 13.75 12.33 -5.02
N THR A 113 13.44 13.03 -3.92
CA THR A 113 14.37 13.15 -2.78
C THR A 113 14.48 11.82 -2.02
N LYS A 114 15.71 11.35 -1.77
CA LYS A 114 16.02 10.12 -1.01
C LYS A 114 15.43 10.15 0.40
N ILE A 115 14.78 9.06 0.83
CA ILE A 115 14.25 8.88 2.19
C ILE A 115 15.05 7.82 2.98
N PRO A 116 15.13 7.92 4.32
CA PRO A 116 14.49 8.90 5.20
C PRO A 116 15.11 10.31 5.14
N ILE A 117 14.29 11.34 5.27
CA ILE A 117 14.72 12.75 5.19
C ILE A 117 13.93 13.66 6.12
N ILE A 118 14.60 14.70 6.63
CA ILE A 118 13.98 15.83 7.32
C ILE A 118 14.43 17.12 6.63
N ARG A 119 13.47 17.97 6.24
CA ARG A 119 13.72 19.33 5.76
C ARG A 119 12.87 20.34 6.50
N THR A 120 13.43 21.51 6.74
CA THR A 120 12.79 22.59 7.48
C THR A 120 12.70 23.83 6.59
N GLY A 121 11.51 24.38 6.45
CA GLY A 121 11.28 25.72 5.91
C GLY A 121 11.09 26.73 7.04
N ASN A 122 11.50 27.98 6.82
CA ASN A 122 11.37 29.07 7.78
C ASN A 122 10.29 30.04 7.31
N TYR A 123 9.32 30.33 8.18
CA TYR A 123 8.14 31.13 7.90
C TYR A 123 7.93 32.20 8.99
N THR A 124 6.98 33.10 8.76
CA THR A 124 6.64 34.20 9.67
C THR A 124 5.13 34.50 9.65
N ASN A 125 4.64 35.21 10.66
CA ASN A 125 3.30 35.76 10.68
C ASN A 125 3.10 36.85 9.61
N MET A 126 1.96 36.85 8.92
CA MET A 126 1.63 37.88 7.93
C MET A 126 0.83 39.05 8.54
N ALA A 127 0.10 38.82 9.61
CA ALA A 127 -0.77 39.82 10.26
C ALA A 127 -0.27 40.17 11.67
N ASP A 128 -0.43 41.45 12.02
CA ASP A 128 -0.04 41.99 13.32
C ASP A 128 -0.78 41.33 14.48
N PHE A 129 -0.05 41.00 15.54
CA PHE A 129 -0.56 40.49 16.82
C PHE A 129 -1.47 39.26 16.69
N THR A 130 -1.22 38.45 15.66
CA THR A 130 -1.90 37.17 15.45
C THR A 130 -1.52 36.20 16.58
N LYS A 131 -2.49 35.45 17.10
CA LYS A 131 -2.27 34.46 18.17
C LYS A 131 -2.00 33.05 17.65
N GLU A 132 -2.44 32.75 16.43
CA GLU A 132 -2.30 31.44 15.81
C GLU A 132 -2.04 31.57 14.30
N VAL A 133 -1.12 30.76 13.79
CA VAL A 133 -0.83 30.65 12.36
C VAL A 133 -1.31 29.31 11.84
N ARG A 134 -2.03 29.31 10.72
CA ARG A 134 -2.49 28.11 10.02
C ARG A 134 -1.41 27.60 9.09
N ILE A 135 -1.05 26.33 9.20
CA ILE A 135 -0.15 25.62 8.30
C ILE A 135 -0.99 24.64 7.48
N GLU A 136 -1.07 24.86 6.17
CA GLU A 136 -1.78 23.99 5.23
C GLU A 136 -0.77 23.24 4.38
N VAL A 137 -0.87 21.92 4.33
CA VAL A 137 0.13 21.02 3.74
C VAL A 137 -0.41 20.42 2.44
N TYR A 138 0.41 20.49 1.40
CA TYR A 138 0.05 20.06 0.05
C TYR A 138 1.07 19.09 -0.55
N GLN A 139 0.59 18.27 -1.47
CA GLN A 139 1.38 17.36 -2.30
C GLN A 139 1.14 17.64 -3.79
N GLY A 140 2.21 17.82 -4.56
CA GLY A 140 2.15 17.98 -6.01
C GLY A 140 3.19 18.97 -6.55
N GLU A 141 3.15 19.20 -7.87
CA GLU A 141 4.18 19.96 -8.60
C GLU A 141 3.71 21.34 -9.08
N SER A 142 2.42 21.67 -8.97
CA SER A 142 1.92 22.99 -9.37
C SER A 142 2.34 24.06 -8.36
N GLU A 143 2.46 25.31 -8.80
CA GLU A 143 2.63 26.44 -7.87
C GLU A 143 1.31 26.81 -7.18
N THR A 144 0.17 26.36 -7.70
CA THR A 144 -1.16 26.74 -7.21
C THR A 144 -1.79 25.64 -6.36
N ALA A 145 -2.57 26.04 -5.35
CA ALA A 145 -3.23 25.11 -4.44
C ALA A 145 -4.31 24.24 -5.11
N GLU A 146 -4.96 24.75 -6.17
CA GLU A 146 -6.09 24.08 -6.82
C GLU A 146 -5.68 22.83 -7.61
N GLU A 147 -4.46 22.81 -8.12
CA GLU A 147 -3.92 21.72 -8.94
C GLU A 147 -3.11 20.70 -8.11
N ASN A 148 -2.98 20.92 -6.80
CA ASN A 148 -2.26 20.06 -5.88
C ASN A 148 -3.22 19.37 -4.89
N GLU A 149 -2.78 18.26 -4.32
CA GLU A 149 -3.56 17.52 -3.33
C GLU A 149 -3.37 18.12 -1.93
N HIS A 150 -4.46 18.55 -1.29
CA HIS A 150 -4.44 18.98 0.10
C HIS A 150 -4.39 17.77 1.05
N LEU A 151 -3.28 17.65 1.78
CA LEU A 151 -3.04 16.56 2.73
C LEU A 151 -3.67 16.83 4.10
N GLY A 152 -3.69 18.09 4.53
CA GLY A 152 -4.30 18.51 5.79
C GLY A 152 -3.71 19.81 6.32
N ASP A 153 -4.31 20.32 7.39
CA ASP A 153 -3.92 21.59 7.99
C ASP A 153 -4.00 21.58 9.52
N PHE A 154 -3.27 22.48 10.15
CA PHE A 154 -3.28 22.67 11.60
C PHE A 154 -2.83 24.08 12.01
N PHE A 155 -3.18 24.47 13.23
CA PHE A 155 -2.85 25.79 13.78
C PHE A 155 -1.71 25.68 14.80
N ILE A 156 -0.70 26.54 14.71
CA ILE A 156 0.31 26.70 15.78
C ILE A 156 0.06 28.02 16.51
N SER A 157 0.10 27.99 17.84
CA SER A 157 0.03 29.21 18.67
C SER A 157 1.36 29.95 18.62
N VAL A 158 1.30 31.26 18.44
CA VAL A 158 2.47 32.15 18.27
C VAL A 158 2.38 33.33 19.24
N GLU A 159 3.53 33.91 19.61
CA GLU A 159 3.54 35.12 20.41
C GLU A 159 3.00 36.31 19.60
N PRO A 160 2.04 37.10 20.13
CA PRO A 160 1.50 38.25 19.40
C PRO A 160 2.57 39.30 19.11
N MET A 161 3.00 39.38 17.85
CA MET A 161 4.01 40.33 17.39
C MET A 161 3.58 41.05 16.10
N PRO A 162 4.19 42.21 15.76
CA PRO A 162 3.98 42.84 14.46
C PRO A 162 4.24 41.86 13.31
N ALA A 163 3.63 42.12 12.15
CA ALA A 163 3.78 41.32 10.95
C ALA A 163 5.27 41.15 10.59
N PHE A 164 5.61 39.97 10.09
CA PHE A 164 6.95 39.59 9.64
C PHE A 164 8.05 39.56 10.73
N MET A 165 7.68 39.65 12.02
CA MET A 165 8.65 39.60 13.13
C MET A 165 8.77 38.21 13.75
N ASP A 166 7.75 37.36 13.61
CA ASP A 166 7.76 36.01 14.18
C ASP A 166 8.64 35.05 13.36
N ARG A 167 9.04 33.94 13.97
CA ARG A 167 9.87 32.90 13.33
C ARG A 167 9.29 31.53 13.61
N ILE A 168 8.76 30.92 12.57
CA ILE A 168 8.10 29.62 12.62
C ILE A 168 8.89 28.66 11.72
N ASP A 169 9.51 27.65 12.32
CA ASP A 169 10.16 26.58 11.59
C ASP A 169 9.14 25.46 11.34
N VAL A 170 8.90 25.12 10.08
CA VAL A 170 8.05 23.99 9.70
C VAL A 170 8.92 22.89 9.11
N SER A 171 8.97 21.76 9.79
CA SER A 171 9.79 20.61 9.42
C SER A 171 8.94 19.46 8.89
N PHE A 172 9.33 18.91 7.74
CA PHE A 172 8.73 17.75 7.12
C PHE A 172 9.68 16.56 7.30
N GLU A 173 9.23 15.52 7.99
CA GLU A 173 9.94 14.25 8.18
C GLU A 173 9.20 13.14 7.42
N VAL A 174 9.92 12.46 6.52
CA VAL A 174 9.40 11.36 5.69
C VAL A 174 10.34 10.16 5.72
N GLY A 175 9.79 8.95 5.71
CA GLY A 175 10.54 7.70 5.54
C GLY A 175 11.02 7.04 6.84
N LYS A 176 10.74 7.64 8.01
CA LYS A 176 10.93 6.96 9.31
C LYS A 176 9.87 5.89 9.56
N GLU A 177 8.63 6.17 9.14
CA GLU A 177 7.52 5.22 9.08
C GLU A 177 7.01 5.23 7.64
N PHE A 178 6.83 4.04 7.03
CA PHE A 178 6.37 3.93 5.64
C PHE A 178 4.98 4.55 5.46
N GLY A 179 4.85 5.45 4.48
CA GLY A 179 3.57 6.07 4.12
C GLY A 179 3.05 7.14 5.09
N ILE A 180 3.89 7.63 6.00
CA ILE A 180 3.54 8.67 6.97
C ILE A 180 4.42 9.90 6.77
N LEU A 181 3.77 11.06 6.63
CA LEU A 181 4.41 12.37 6.68
C LEU A 181 4.22 12.96 8.08
N ASN A 182 5.31 13.26 8.78
CA ASN A 182 5.25 14.00 10.04
C ASN A 182 5.59 15.47 9.75
N VAL A 183 4.66 16.38 10.05
CA VAL A 183 4.89 17.82 9.94
C VAL A 183 4.93 18.42 11.34
N THR A 184 6.04 19.06 11.69
CA THR A 184 6.23 19.72 12.98
C THR A 184 6.49 21.21 12.75
N ALA A 185 5.63 22.06 13.29
CA ALA A 185 5.85 23.50 13.36
C ALA A 185 6.38 23.88 14.76
N VAL A 186 7.37 24.77 14.82
CA VAL A 186 7.95 25.31 16.05
C VAL A 186 8.08 26.82 15.92
N GLU A 187 7.38 27.57 16.78
CA GLU A 187 7.61 28.99 16.94
C GLU A 187 8.82 29.22 17.86
N LYS A 188 9.76 30.05 17.44
CA LYS A 188 11.10 30.12 18.05
C LYS A 188 11.19 30.96 19.33
N ILE A 189 10.21 31.82 19.60
CA ILE A 189 10.30 32.83 20.67
C ILE A 189 9.69 32.27 21.96
N SER A 190 8.44 31.86 21.89
CA SER A 190 7.72 31.15 22.93
C SER A 190 8.19 29.69 23.08
N GLY A 191 8.72 29.09 22.00
CA GLY A 191 9.07 27.67 21.96
C GLY A 191 7.85 26.75 21.79
N ASN A 192 6.67 27.32 21.50
CA ASN A 192 5.47 26.55 21.21
C ASN A 192 5.71 25.67 19.97
N GLN A 193 5.25 24.43 20.05
CA GLN A 193 5.36 23.48 18.95
C GLN A 193 4.07 22.70 18.76
N ARG A 194 3.80 22.35 17.50
CA ARG A 194 2.73 21.43 17.14
C ARG A 194 3.22 20.46 16.08
N SER A 195 2.95 19.17 16.30
CA SER A 195 3.28 18.10 15.36
C SER A 195 2.01 17.37 14.94
N VAL A 196 1.90 17.09 13.64
CA VAL A 196 0.77 16.38 13.04
C VAL A 196 1.31 15.26 12.15
N LYS A 197 0.79 14.06 12.36
CA LYS A 197 1.01 12.92 11.46
C LYS A 197 -0.05 12.91 10.38
N LEU A 198 0.37 13.09 9.13
CA LEU A 198 -0.46 12.99 7.94
C LEU A 198 -0.21 11.60 7.33
N GLU A 199 -1.16 10.69 7.57
CA GLU A 199 -1.18 9.38 6.90
C GLU A 199 -1.73 9.58 5.49
N ALA A 200 -1.14 8.91 4.48
CA ALA A 200 -1.77 8.77 3.17
C ALA A 200 -3.22 8.31 3.39
N ARG A 201 -4.20 9.13 2.97
CA ARG A 201 -5.60 9.02 3.42
C ARG A 201 -6.08 7.57 3.43
N SER A 202 -6.08 6.95 4.61
CA SER A 202 -6.84 5.73 4.79
C SER A 202 -8.30 6.13 4.60
N ARG A 203 -8.98 5.50 3.64
CA ARG A 203 -10.43 5.71 3.43
C ARG A 203 -11.29 5.36 4.65
N LEU A 204 -10.67 4.88 5.73
CA LEU A 204 -11.34 4.40 6.94
C LEU A 204 -10.92 5.26 8.14
N SER A 205 -11.91 5.85 8.80
CA SER A 205 -11.79 6.45 10.13
C SER A 205 -11.31 5.41 11.16
N LYS A 206 -10.78 5.85 12.31
CA LYS A 206 -10.40 4.94 13.41
C LYS A 206 -11.57 4.02 13.83
N LYS A 207 -12.80 4.54 13.80
CA LYS A 207 -14.02 3.78 14.10
C LYS A 207 -14.27 2.70 13.05
N GLU A 208 -14.06 2.99 11.77
CA GLU A 208 -14.17 2.01 10.69
C GLU A 208 -13.04 0.99 10.72
N LYS A 209 -11.80 1.42 10.97
CA LYS A 209 -10.66 0.51 11.21
C LYS A 209 -11.00 -0.46 12.35
N SER A 210 -11.49 0.02 13.49
CA SER A 210 -11.92 -0.83 14.61
C SER A 210 -13.09 -1.74 14.27
N LYS A 211 -14.10 -1.25 13.53
CA LYS A 211 -15.24 -2.05 13.05
C LYS A 211 -14.77 -3.18 12.13
N TRP A 212 -13.89 -2.90 11.19
CA TRP A 212 -13.33 -3.89 10.27
C TRP A 212 -12.41 -4.86 10.99
N MET A 213 -11.55 -4.37 11.90
CA MET A 213 -10.75 -5.25 12.76
C MET A 213 -11.65 -6.16 13.58
N LYS A 214 -12.73 -5.67 14.21
CA LYS A 214 -13.68 -6.52 14.95
C LYS A 214 -14.43 -7.51 14.05
N LYS A 215 -14.75 -7.11 12.81
CA LYS A 215 -15.41 -7.97 11.82
C LYS A 215 -14.48 -9.06 11.29
N MET A 216 -13.18 -8.79 11.21
CA MET A 216 -12.16 -9.72 10.73
C MET A 216 -11.52 -10.54 11.86
N SER A 217 -11.41 -9.98 13.07
CA SER A 217 -10.92 -10.67 14.26
C SER A 217 -11.91 -11.75 14.67
N GLY A 218 -11.49 -13.01 14.67
CA GLY A 218 -12.37 -14.16 14.85
C GLY A 218 -12.85 -14.80 13.54
N ARG A 219 -12.44 -14.28 12.39
CA ARG A 219 -12.50 -14.99 11.09
C ARG A 219 -11.14 -15.58 10.74
N GLU A 220 -10.46 -16.11 11.74
CA GLU A 220 -9.26 -16.91 11.48
C GLU A 220 -9.68 -18.13 10.67
N SER A 221 -8.93 -18.42 9.61
CA SER A 221 -9.21 -19.60 8.82
C SER A 221 -9.03 -20.84 9.68
N ILE A 222 -10.03 -21.70 9.70
CA ILE A 222 -10.00 -22.93 10.49
C ILE A 222 -9.28 -23.98 9.65
N GLU A 223 -8.12 -24.42 10.13
CA GLU A 223 -7.40 -25.53 9.51
C GLU A 223 -8.16 -26.84 9.74
N VAL A 224 -8.53 -27.53 8.67
CA VAL A 224 -9.20 -28.84 8.72
C VAL A 224 -8.52 -29.83 7.79
N CYS A 225 -8.62 -31.11 8.08
CA CYS A 225 -8.33 -32.18 7.14
C CYS A 225 -9.62 -32.61 6.47
N VAL A 226 -9.72 -32.52 5.14
CA VAL A 226 -10.86 -33.07 4.40
C VAL A 226 -10.45 -34.40 3.79
N THR A 227 -11.18 -35.47 4.11
CA THR A 227 -10.89 -36.82 3.65
C THR A 227 -12.05 -37.37 2.83
N ASN A 228 -11.81 -37.81 1.60
CA ASN A 228 -12.79 -38.57 0.84
C ASN A 228 -12.67 -40.05 1.18
N THR A 229 -13.71 -40.61 1.78
CA THR A 229 -13.72 -42.01 2.23
C THR A 229 -13.77 -43.01 1.07
N SER A 230 -14.34 -42.60 -0.07
CA SER A 230 -14.47 -43.43 -1.27
C SER A 230 -13.16 -43.53 -2.03
N THR A 231 -12.45 -42.41 -2.22
CA THR A 231 -11.18 -42.36 -2.96
C THR A 231 -9.95 -42.53 -2.08
N ARG A 232 -10.10 -42.35 -0.76
CA ARG A 232 -9.03 -42.28 0.25
C ARG A 232 -8.07 -41.11 0.07
N ASP A 233 -8.48 -40.08 -0.67
CA ASP A 233 -7.73 -38.85 -0.80
C ASP A 233 -7.97 -37.96 0.43
N ALA A 234 -6.93 -37.24 0.86
CA ALA A 234 -7.00 -36.30 1.96
C ALA A 234 -6.28 -34.99 1.61
N MET A 235 -6.83 -33.87 2.06
CA MET A 235 -6.26 -32.55 1.83
C MET A 235 -6.50 -31.64 3.03
N THR A 236 -5.45 -30.96 3.48
CA THR A 236 -5.57 -29.88 4.47
C THR A 236 -6.12 -28.62 3.80
N LEU A 237 -7.18 -28.05 4.37
CA LEU A 237 -7.80 -26.81 3.91
C LEU A 237 -7.92 -25.79 5.05
N TYR A 238 -7.92 -24.53 4.66
CA TYR A 238 -8.13 -23.39 5.55
C TYR A 238 -9.53 -22.81 5.29
N LEU A 239 -10.50 -23.20 6.11
CA LEU A 239 -11.89 -22.80 5.91
C LEU A 239 -12.14 -21.37 6.39
N ASN A 240 -12.77 -20.56 5.55
CA ASN A 240 -13.27 -19.25 5.97
C ASN A 240 -14.53 -19.43 6.82
N PRO A 241 -14.59 -18.98 8.09
CA PRO A 241 -15.77 -19.14 8.93
C PRO A 241 -17.05 -18.55 8.32
N GLY A 242 -16.94 -17.54 7.44
CA GLY A 242 -18.09 -16.92 6.78
C GLY A 242 -18.55 -17.59 5.48
N GLN A 243 -17.91 -18.68 5.03
CA GLN A 243 -18.36 -19.41 3.83
C GLN A 243 -19.44 -20.43 4.16
N THR A 244 -20.29 -20.74 3.19
CA THR A 244 -21.30 -21.79 3.30
C THR A 244 -20.74 -23.15 2.92
N ILE A 245 -21.42 -24.23 3.33
CA ILE A 245 -21.09 -25.59 2.90
C ILE A 245 -21.22 -25.76 1.38
N MET A 246 -22.18 -25.10 0.74
CA MET A 246 -22.27 -25.06 -0.73
C MET A 246 -21.00 -24.52 -1.40
N ASN A 247 -20.42 -23.44 -0.85
CA ASN A 247 -19.18 -22.86 -1.39
C ASN A 247 -18.00 -23.81 -1.18
N LEU A 248 -17.92 -24.46 -0.02
CA LEU A 248 -16.90 -25.48 0.27
C LEU A 248 -17.03 -26.68 -0.68
N LYS A 249 -18.24 -27.18 -0.92
CA LYS A 249 -18.52 -28.26 -1.89
C LYS A 249 -18.06 -27.89 -3.29
N THR A 250 -18.38 -26.68 -3.74
CA THR A 250 -17.92 -26.17 -5.05
C THR A 250 -16.39 -26.13 -5.13
N GLU A 251 -15.71 -25.69 -4.07
CA GLU A 251 -14.24 -25.68 -4.01
C GLU A 251 -13.65 -27.09 -4.05
N LEU A 252 -14.23 -28.04 -3.32
CA LEU A 252 -13.78 -29.43 -3.29
C LEU A 252 -14.00 -30.15 -4.64
N GLU A 253 -15.11 -29.87 -5.33
CA GLU A 253 -15.37 -30.35 -6.69
C GLU A 253 -14.34 -29.80 -7.69
N GLN A 254 -14.02 -28.50 -7.62
CA GLN A 254 -13.01 -27.88 -8.48
C GLN A 254 -11.61 -28.46 -8.25
N LYS A 255 -11.30 -28.82 -7.00
CA LYS A 255 -10.04 -29.48 -6.63
C LYS A 255 -10.03 -30.98 -6.92
N GLY A 256 -11.15 -31.55 -7.38
CA GLY A 256 -11.28 -32.96 -7.71
C GLY A 256 -11.32 -33.91 -6.50
N LEU A 257 -11.52 -33.39 -5.29
CA LEU A 257 -11.60 -34.20 -4.06
C LEU A 257 -13.02 -34.75 -3.82
N MET A 258 -14.01 -34.26 -4.56
CA MET A 258 -15.44 -34.53 -4.35
C MET A 258 -16.19 -34.69 -5.66
N GLY A 259 -17.11 -35.66 -5.72
CA GLY A 259 -18.09 -35.84 -6.79
C GLY A 259 -19.45 -35.20 -6.49
N LYS A 260 -20.27 -35.01 -7.54
CA LYS A 260 -21.56 -34.29 -7.44
C LYS A 260 -22.61 -34.95 -6.54
N THR A 261 -22.49 -36.26 -6.30
CA THR A 261 -23.43 -37.06 -5.51
C THR A 261 -22.90 -37.36 -4.11
N GLU A 262 -21.86 -36.65 -3.67
CA GLU A 262 -21.27 -36.80 -2.35
C GLU A 262 -21.73 -35.65 -1.43
N GLY A 263 -21.75 -35.94 -0.14
CA GLY A 263 -22.04 -35.00 0.94
C GLY A 263 -20.80 -34.76 1.80
N ILE A 264 -20.80 -33.67 2.55
CA ILE A 264 -19.74 -33.32 3.50
C ILE A 264 -20.25 -33.61 4.91
N PHE A 265 -19.50 -34.38 5.68
CA PHE A 265 -19.84 -34.85 7.01
C PHE A 265 -18.86 -34.29 8.04
N PHE A 266 -19.37 -33.97 9.22
CA PHE A 266 -18.58 -33.62 10.41
C PHE A 266 -19.19 -34.32 11.62
N ASP A 267 -18.39 -35.04 12.40
CA ASP A 267 -18.84 -35.88 13.53
C ASP A 267 -20.03 -36.80 13.14
N ASP A 268 -19.92 -37.47 11.98
CA ASP A 268 -20.93 -38.35 11.38
C ASP A 268 -22.28 -37.69 11.00
N ILE A 269 -22.36 -36.36 11.02
CA ILE A 269 -23.54 -35.59 10.61
C ILE A 269 -23.30 -34.96 9.25
N GLU A 270 -24.22 -35.17 8.30
CA GLU A 270 -24.18 -34.49 7.01
C GLU A 270 -24.49 -33.00 7.18
N LEU A 271 -23.64 -32.15 6.61
CA LEU A 271 -23.74 -30.71 6.69
C LEU A 271 -24.65 -30.17 5.59
N GLU A 272 -25.58 -29.29 5.96
CA GLU A 272 -26.52 -28.69 5.02
C GLU A 272 -25.85 -27.58 4.20
N GLU A 273 -26.17 -27.51 2.90
CA GLU A 273 -25.53 -26.57 1.96
C GLU A 273 -25.68 -25.08 2.37
N THR A 274 -26.71 -24.73 3.14
CA THR A 274 -27.00 -23.38 3.63
C THR A 274 -26.24 -22.99 4.91
N GLN A 275 -25.71 -23.96 5.65
CA GLN A 275 -25.00 -23.71 6.91
C GLN A 275 -23.70 -22.95 6.66
N GLN A 276 -23.37 -22.03 7.57
CA GLN A 276 -22.07 -21.36 7.57
C GLN A 276 -21.07 -22.10 8.44
N ILE A 277 -19.79 -22.12 8.04
CA ILE A 277 -18.73 -22.75 8.83
C ILE A 277 -18.68 -22.19 10.27
N SER A 278 -18.96 -20.90 10.48
CA SER A 278 -18.98 -20.28 11.81
C SER A 278 -20.11 -20.75 12.73
N GLU A 279 -21.16 -21.35 12.17
CA GLU A 279 -22.28 -21.93 12.94
C GLU A 279 -21.99 -23.37 13.36
N LEU A 280 -20.99 -24.00 12.73
CA LEU A 280 -20.56 -25.34 13.00
C LEU A 280 -19.46 -25.34 14.08
N LYS A 281 -19.42 -26.39 14.91
CA LYS A 281 -18.39 -26.55 15.96
C LYS A 281 -17.06 -27.08 15.39
N ILE A 282 -16.72 -26.68 14.17
CA ILE A 282 -15.47 -27.06 13.51
C ILE A 282 -14.36 -26.18 14.09
N THR A 283 -13.26 -26.81 14.51
CA THR A 283 -12.12 -26.12 15.13
C THR A 283 -10.82 -26.53 14.43
N GLY A 284 -9.71 -25.85 14.73
CA GLY A 284 -8.41 -26.17 14.13
C GLY A 284 -8.02 -27.63 14.41
N GLY A 285 -7.75 -28.40 13.36
CA GLY A 285 -7.44 -29.83 13.42
C GLY A 285 -8.66 -30.75 13.27
N SER A 286 -9.88 -30.22 13.12
CA SER A 286 -11.07 -31.00 12.82
C SER A 286 -10.92 -31.75 11.48
N THR A 287 -11.57 -32.91 11.37
CA THR A 287 -11.62 -33.70 10.13
C THR A 287 -13.03 -33.63 9.53
N LEU A 288 -13.13 -33.28 8.25
CA LEU A 288 -14.35 -33.37 7.46
C LEU A 288 -14.27 -34.59 6.56
N GLU A 289 -15.36 -35.31 6.44
CA GLU A 289 -15.42 -36.50 5.61
C GLU A 289 -16.33 -36.30 4.41
N ILE A 290 -15.87 -36.70 3.23
CA ILE A 290 -16.69 -36.79 2.04
C ILE A 290 -17.15 -38.23 1.91
N ARG A 291 -18.47 -38.43 1.86
CA ARG A 291 -19.14 -39.73 1.73
C ARG A 291 -20.26 -39.60 0.69
N ARG A 292 -20.75 -40.70 0.14
CA ARG A 292 -22.00 -40.66 -0.65
C ARG A 292 -23.15 -40.29 0.29
N SER A 293 -23.96 -39.31 -0.10
CA SER A 293 -25.21 -39.02 0.61
C SER A 293 -26.15 -40.21 0.43
N ASP A 294 -26.80 -40.65 1.50
CA ASP A 294 -27.86 -41.65 1.42
C ASP A 294 -29.14 -40.94 0.94
N ASP A 295 -29.78 -41.47 -0.11
CA ASP A 295 -31.06 -40.98 -0.67
C ASP A 295 -32.22 -41.06 0.36
#